data_AF-A0A5E4JD01-F1
#
_entry.id   AF-A0A5E4JD01-F1
#
_cell.length_a   1.000
_cell.length_b   1.000
_cell.length_c   1.000
_cell.angle_alpha   90.00
_cell.angle_beta   90.00
_cell.angle_gamma   90.00
#
_symmetry.space_group_name_H-M   'P 1'
#
loop_
_entity.id
_entity.type
_entity.pdbx_description
1 polymer ?
#
loop_
_entity_poly.entity_id
_entity_poly.type
_entity_poly.pdbx_seq_one_letter_code
_entity_poly.pdbx_strand_id
1 'polypeptide(L)'
;MQKNDSIIEVIQKMVQDGEPREKILKTLNDLGVKDEQATRLLMIAEADTLTLLKKEINNMVKQEFSLQKKDFEDIIKHDLKIIESEEKVMAGEVARSELKDVRAGIVGEAKGFEERVNKVISESQKTVSLVKVALDSLNNRMAQIELDVEQMKVHKFRKKSMFFSYAMLGTGALAFLVSLVLFWINFSNLDVANIVVLSILLLASITLMFASILG
;
A
#
# COMPACT_ATOMS: atom_id res chain seq x y z
N MET A 1 -99.10 -2.12 47.12
CA MET A 1 -97.98 -2.66 46.31
C MET A 1 -96.79 -1.73 46.50
N GLN A 2 -95.83 -2.05 47.39
CA GLN A 2 -94.55 -1.33 47.60
C GLN A 2 -93.65 -2.02 48.66
N LYS A 3 -93.61 -3.36 48.69
CA LYS A 3 -92.86 -4.11 49.72
C LYS A 3 -91.65 -4.89 49.21
N ASN A 4 -91.46 -4.99 47.89
CA ASN A 4 -90.44 -5.85 47.29
C ASN A 4 -89.05 -5.18 47.25
N ASP A 5 -88.99 -3.85 47.05
CA ASP A 5 -87.70 -3.13 46.97
C ASP A 5 -86.95 -3.18 48.31
N SER A 6 -87.68 -3.09 49.43
CA SER A 6 -87.09 -3.14 50.78
C SER A 6 -86.55 -4.52 51.17
N ILE A 7 -87.13 -5.62 50.68
CA ILE A 7 -86.67 -6.97 51.04
C ILE A 7 -85.38 -7.30 50.28
N ILE A 8 -85.28 -6.91 49.01
CA ILE A 8 -84.08 -7.15 48.19
C ILE A 8 -82.88 -6.37 48.73
N GLU A 9 -83.06 -5.11 49.14
CA GLU A 9 -81.99 -4.30 49.76
C GLU A 9 -81.50 -4.90 51.08
N VAL A 10 -82.40 -5.45 51.90
CA VAL A 10 -82.04 -6.12 53.17
C VAL A 10 -81.22 -7.38 52.89
N ILE A 11 -81.58 -8.19 51.90
CA ILE A 11 -80.79 -9.38 51.50
C ILE A 11 -79.41 -8.96 50.99
N GLN A 12 -79.36 -7.99 50.08
CA GLN A 12 -78.09 -7.53 49.51
C GLN A 12 -77.14 -7.01 50.58
N LYS A 13 -77.66 -6.26 51.57
CA LYS A 13 -76.86 -5.78 52.69
C LYS A 13 -76.37 -6.91 53.59
N MET A 14 -77.23 -7.86 53.96
CA MET A 14 -76.82 -9.02 54.78
C MET A 14 -75.83 -9.95 54.07
N VAL A 15 -75.93 -10.10 52.75
CA VAL A 15 -74.97 -10.85 51.93
C VAL A 15 -73.63 -10.12 51.83
N GLN A 16 -73.65 -8.78 51.67
CA GLN A 16 -72.43 -7.96 51.69
C GLN A 16 -71.73 -7.95 53.05
N ASP A 17 -72.51 -7.95 54.15
CA ASP A 17 -72.01 -7.98 55.52
C ASP A 17 -71.52 -9.38 55.95
N GLY A 18 -71.67 -10.42 55.09
CA GLY A 18 -71.17 -11.77 55.34
C GLY A 18 -71.98 -12.58 56.36
N GLU A 19 -73.27 -12.29 56.52
CA GLU A 19 -74.12 -13.01 57.46
C GLU A 19 -74.33 -14.48 57.05
N PRO A 20 -74.41 -15.42 58.01
CA PRO A 20 -74.62 -16.84 57.70
C PRO A 20 -75.98 -17.08 57.03
N ARG A 21 -75.99 -17.94 56.02
CA ARG A 21 -77.15 -18.29 55.19
C ARG A 21 -78.41 -18.61 55.98
N GLU A 22 -78.28 -19.35 57.08
CA GLU A 22 -79.38 -19.71 57.96
C GLU A 22 -80.04 -18.49 58.62
N LYS A 23 -79.24 -17.48 58.97
CA LYS A 23 -79.71 -16.22 59.56
C LYS A 23 -80.42 -15.36 58.53
N ILE A 24 -79.94 -15.34 57.29
CA ILE A 24 -80.60 -14.61 56.18
C ILE A 24 -81.95 -15.25 55.83
N LEU A 25 -81.99 -16.59 55.73
CA LEU A 25 -83.23 -17.32 55.46
C LEU A 25 -84.26 -17.14 56.58
N LYS A 26 -83.81 -17.16 57.84
CA LYS A 26 -84.68 -16.89 59.00
C LYS A 26 -85.27 -15.49 58.96
N THR A 27 -84.45 -14.47 58.71
CA THR A 27 -84.91 -13.08 58.57
C THR A 27 -85.88 -12.91 57.40
N LEU A 28 -85.69 -13.64 56.30
CA LEU A 28 -86.60 -13.61 55.16
C LEU A 28 -87.94 -14.29 55.43
N ASN A 29 -87.93 -15.40 56.17
CA ASN A 29 -89.13 -16.07 56.63
C ASN A 29 -89.90 -15.21 57.64
N ASP A 30 -89.19 -14.54 58.56
CA ASP A 30 -89.76 -13.60 59.54
C ASP A 30 -90.43 -12.38 58.86
N LEU A 31 -89.95 -12.00 57.66
CA LEU A 31 -90.55 -10.96 56.80
C LEU A 31 -91.74 -11.46 55.95
N GLY A 32 -92.10 -12.74 56.06
CA GLY A 32 -93.26 -13.35 55.41
C GLY A 32 -93.00 -13.91 54.01
N VAL A 33 -91.73 -14.11 53.63
CA VAL A 33 -91.36 -14.77 52.37
C VAL A 33 -91.42 -16.29 52.57
N LYS A 34 -91.90 -17.04 51.57
CA LYS A 34 -91.88 -18.51 51.63
C LYS A 34 -90.46 -19.03 51.48
N ASP A 35 -90.13 -20.13 52.15
CA ASP A 35 -88.78 -20.72 52.20
C ASP A 35 -88.14 -20.93 50.81
N GLU A 36 -88.92 -21.43 49.84
CA GLU A 36 -88.46 -21.60 48.46
C GLU A 36 -88.15 -20.26 47.75
N GLN A 37 -88.92 -19.22 48.05
CA GLN A 37 -88.71 -17.87 47.49
C GLN A 37 -87.52 -17.18 48.15
N ALA A 38 -87.35 -17.33 49.47
CA ALA A 38 -86.21 -16.83 50.22
C ALA A 38 -84.89 -17.43 49.70
N THR A 39 -84.90 -18.74 49.43
CA THR A 39 -83.73 -19.43 48.87
C THR A 39 -83.37 -18.94 47.47
N ARG A 40 -84.37 -18.69 46.60
CA ARG A 40 -84.12 -18.14 45.25
C ARG A 40 -83.63 -16.69 45.29
N LEU A 41 -84.20 -15.86 46.15
CA LEU A 41 -83.79 -14.46 46.31
C LEU A 41 -82.36 -14.36 46.84
N LEU A 42 -81.96 -15.23 47.77
CA LEU A 42 -80.60 -15.31 48.24
C LEU A 42 -79.62 -15.68 47.11
N MET A 43 -79.92 -16.71 46.31
CA MET A 43 -79.04 -17.10 45.19
C MET A 43 -78.86 -15.98 44.15
N ILE A 44 -79.93 -15.21 43.88
CA ILE A 44 -79.86 -14.06 42.96
C ILE A 44 -78.97 -12.96 43.56
N ALA A 45 -79.12 -12.65 44.85
CA ALA A 45 -78.30 -11.65 45.53
C ALA A 45 -76.82 -12.07 45.62
N GLU A 46 -76.52 -13.35 45.84
CA GLU A 46 -75.17 -13.91 45.81
C GLU A 46 -74.56 -13.82 44.40
N ALA A 47 -75.33 -14.08 43.34
CA ALA A 47 -74.87 -13.96 41.96
C ALA A 47 -74.58 -12.51 41.55
N ASP A 48 -75.43 -11.56 41.97
CA ASP A 48 -75.25 -10.13 41.70
C ASP A 48 -74.03 -9.58 42.44
N THR A 49 -73.84 -9.94 43.71
CA THR A 49 -72.66 -9.54 44.50
C THR A 49 -71.37 -10.11 43.93
N LEU A 50 -71.36 -11.37 43.47
CA LEU A 50 -70.22 -11.96 42.76
C LEU A 50 -69.89 -11.22 41.46
N THR A 51 -70.91 -10.79 40.70
CA THR A 51 -70.73 -10.06 39.45
C THR A 51 -70.14 -8.66 39.71
N LEU A 52 -70.61 -7.98 40.76
CA LEU A 52 -70.06 -6.69 41.19
C LEU A 52 -68.62 -6.82 41.68
N LEU A 53 -68.32 -7.82 42.52
CA LEU A 53 -66.96 -8.11 42.98
C LEU A 53 -66.00 -8.39 41.81
N LYS A 54 -66.42 -9.22 40.85
CA LYS A 54 -65.63 -9.53 39.66
C LYS A 54 -65.32 -8.28 38.83
N LYS A 55 -66.29 -7.37 38.71
CA LYS A 55 -66.12 -6.10 37.99
C LYS A 55 -65.13 -5.18 38.72
N GLU A 56 -65.25 -5.06 40.04
CA GLU A 56 -64.39 -4.20 40.84
C GLU A 56 -62.95 -4.73 40.91
N ILE A 57 -62.77 -6.04 41.07
CA ILE A 57 -61.46 -6.70 40.98
C ILE A 57 -60.83 -6.45 39.61
N ASN A 58 -61.58 -6.62 38.52
CA ASN A 58 -61.05 -6.33 37.19
C ASN A 58 -60.63 -4.86 37.01
N ASN A 59 -61.37 -3.92 37.59
CA ASN A 59 -61.02 -2.51 37.55
C ASN A 59 -59.75 -2.21 38.35
N MET A 60 -59.64 -2.75 39.58
CA MET A 60 -58.43 -2.63 40.40
C MET A 60 -57.21 -3.24 39.69
N VAL A 61 -57.34 -4.46 39.15
CA VAL A 61 -56.25 -5.12 38.41
C VAL A 61 -55.85 -4.30 37.19
N LYS A 62 -56.79 -3.74 36.43
CA LYS A 62 -56.47 -2.87 35.28
C LYS A 62 -55.78 -1.58 35.69
N GLN A 63 -56.19 -0.95 36.79
CA GLN A 63 -55.55 0.26 37.29
C GLN A 63 -54.13 -0.02 37.76
N GLU A 64 -53.92 -1.07 38.57
CA GLU A 64 -52.60 -1.51 39.00
C GLU A 64 -51.69 -1.88 37.82
N PHE A 65 -52.21 -2.64 36.84
CA PHE A 65 -51.43 -2.96 35.64
C PHE A 65 -51.05 -1.72 34.84
N SER A 66 -51.92 -0.71 34.78
CA SER A 66 -51.64 0.51 34.03
C SER A 66 -50.56 1.36 34.71
N LEU A 67 -50.55 1.39 36.05
CA LEU A 67 -49.51 2.05 36.83
C LEU A 67 -48.17 1.31 36.68
N GLN A 68 -48.16 0.00 36.93
CA GLN A 68 -46.96 -0.83 36.82
C GLN A 68 -46.39 -0.86 35.40
N LYS A 69 -47.23 -0.79 34.37
CA LYS A 69 -46.78 -0.73 32.97
C LYS A 69 -45.88 0.49 32.73
N LYS A 70 -46.25 1.65 33.28
CA LYS A 70 -45.46 2.87 33.13
C LYS A 70 -44.11 2.75 33.84
N ASP A 71 -44.13 2.22 35.06
CA ASP A 71 -42.89 1.99 35.83
C ASP A 71 -41.98 0.99 35.11
N PHE A 72 -42.53 -0.07 34.53
CA PHE A 72 -41.79 -1.03 33.69
C PHE A 72 -41.21 -0.37 32.43
N GLU A 73 -41.96 0.48 31.73
CA GLU A 73 -41.44 1.20 30.57
C GLU A 73 -40.29 2.14 30.94
N ASP A 74 -40.35 2.79 32.09
CA ASP A 74 -39.30 3.68 32.57
C ASP A 74 -38.04 2.90 32.99
N ILE A 75 -38.18 1.74 33.64
CA ILE A 75 -37.07 0.83 33.94
C ILE A 75 -36.42 0.33 32.64
N ILE A 76 -37.21 -0.14 31.67
CA ILE A 76 -36.68 -0.62 30.38
C ILE A 76 -35.92 0.49 29.65
N LYS A 77 -36.45 1.72 29.63
CA LYS A 77 -35.76 2.87 29.01
C LYS A 77 -34.46 3.22 29.72
N HIS A 78 -34.43 3.11 31.04
CA HIS A 78 -33.23 3.37 31.83
C HIS A 78 -32.14 2.32 31.53
N ASP A 79 -32.51 1.04 31.55
CA ASP A 79 -31.57 -0.05 31.27
C ASP A 79 -31.05 0.00 29.82
N LEU A 80 -31.92 0.30 28.85
CA LEU A 80 -31.50 0.50 27.45
C LEU A 80 -30.47 1.62 27.31
N LYS A 81 -30.62 2.73 28.05
CA LYS A 81 -29.64 3.84 28.02
C LYS A 81 -28.29 3.42 28.61
N ILE A 82 -28.31 2.62 29.67
CA ILE A 82 -27.07 2.10 30.28
C ILE A 82 -26.36 1.18 29.29
N ILE A 83 -27.09 0.23 28.71
CA ILE A 83 -26.55 -0.71 27.72
C ILE A 83 -25.98 0.04 26.50
N GLU A 84 -26.70 1.02 25.97
CA GLU A 84 -26.22 1.82 24.83
C GLU A 84 -24.93 2.59 25.18
N SER A 85 -24.82 3.08 26.42
CA SER A 85 -23.61 3.78 26.88
C SER A 85 -22.42 2.84 27.05
N GLU A 86 -22.63 1.64 27.61
CA GLU A 86 -21.60 0.63 27.78
C GLU A 86 -21.13 0.07 26.43
N GLU A 87 -22.04 -0.23 25.51
CA GLU A 87 -21.70 -0.66 24.15
C GLU A 87 -20.88 0.40 23.42
N LYS A 88 -21.23 1.69 23.51
CA LYS A 88 -20.45 2.76 22.89
C LYS A 88 -19.02 2.85 23.44
N VAL A 89 -18.86 2.66 24.75
CA VAL A 89 -17.53 2.66 25.39
C VAL A 89 -16.73 1.44 24.95
N MET A 90 -17.31 0.24 25.01
CA MET A 90 -16.64 -0.99 24.55
C MET A 90 -16.28 -0.94 23.08
N ALA A 91 -17.21 -0.53 22.21
CA ALA A 91 -16.95 -0.39 20.77
C ALA A 91 -15.84 0.65 20.50
N GLY A 92 -15.83 1.76 21.24
CA GLY A 92 -14.77 2.77 21.17
C GLY A 92 -13.41 2.25 21.61
N GLU A 93 -13.36 1.41 22.66
CA GLU A 93 -12.13 0.83 23.17
C GLU A 93 -11.56 -0.25 22.24
N VAL A 94 -12.42 -1.13 21.71
CA VAL A 94 -12.05 -2.12 20.68
C VAL A 94 -11.52 -1.43 19.43
N ALA A 95 -12.23 -0.40 18.92
CA ALA A 95 -11.78 0.36 17.76
C ALA A 95 -10.43 1.05 18.00
N ARG A 96 -10.19 1.59 19.22
CA ARG A 96 -8.88 2.18 19.56
C ARG A 96 -7.78 1.12 19.63
N SER A 97 -8.07 -0.06 20.15
CA SER A 97 -7.10 -1.17 20.20
C SER A 97 -6.71 -1.62 18.80
N GLU A 98 -7.69 -1.89 17.94
CA GLU A 98 -7.43 -2.28 16.55
C GLU A 98 -6.67 -1.20 15.78
N LEU A 99 -7.04 0.08 15.95
CA LEU A 99 -6.30 1.19 15.33
C LEU A 99 -4.86 1.28 15.81
N LYS A 100 -4.58 0.94 17.08
CA LYS A 100 -3.22 0.92 17.63
C LYS A 100 -2.39 -0.20 17.01
N ASP A 101 -2.98 -1.39 16.84
CA ASP A 101 -2.31 -2.53 16.22
C ASP A 101 -2.06 -2.29 14.73
N VAL A 102 -3.05 -1.76 14.00
CA VAL A 102 -2.88 -1.33 12.60
C VAL A 102 -1.80 -0.26 12.49
N ARG A 103 -1.77 0.72 13.39
CA ARG A 103 -0.73 1.76 13.41
C ARG A 103 0.65 1.15 13.65
N ALA A 104 0.78 0.20 14.58
CA ALA A 104 2.04 -0.49 14.83
C ALA A 104 2.50 -1.30 13.60
N GLY A 105 1.57 -1.98 12.92
CA GLY A 105 1.81 -2.68 11.66
C GLY A 105 2.31 -1.74 10.55
N ILE A 106 1.60 -0.63 10.32
CA ILE A 106 1.98 0.39 9.31
C ILE A 106 3.37 0.97 9.61
N VAL A 107 3.67 1.29 10.87
CA VAL A 107 4.99 1.80 11.25
C VAL A 107 6.08 0.75 11.05
N GLY A 108 5.78 -0.52 11.36
CA GLY A 108 6.70 -1.63 11.10
C GLY A 108 6.98 -1.82 9.60
N GLU A 109 5.94 -1.83 8.77
CA GLU A 109 6.07 -1.93 7.32
C GLU A 109 6.81 -0.74 6.71
N ALA A 110 6.55 0.48 7.20
CA ALA A 110 7.24 1.69 6.76
C ALA A 110 8.74 1.63 7.06
N LYS A 111 9.13 1.16 8.26
CA LYS A 111 10.55 0.93 8.59
C LYS A 111 11.18 -0.13 7.69
N GLY A 112 10.49 -1.25 7.46
CA GLY A 112 10.97 -2.28 6.54
C GLY A 112 11.10 -1.79 5.10
N PHE A 113 10.24 -0.88 4.66
CA PHE A 113 10.35 -0.20 3.38
C PHE A 113 11.55 0.75 3.34
N GLU A 114 11.75 1.57 4.36
CA GLU A 114 12.90 2.47 4.49
C GLU A 114 14.23 1.72 4.43
N GLU A 115 14.35 0.57 5.13
CA GLU A 115 15.53 -0.29 5.06
C GLU A 115 15.78 -0.84 3.65
N ARG A 116 14.73 -1.29 2.95
CA ARG A 116 14.84 -1.76 1.56
C ARG A 116 15.29 -0.63 0.63
N VAL A 117 14.71 0.55 0.75
CA VAL A 117 15.09 1.72 -0.05
C VAL A 117 16.54 2.10 0.21
N ASN A 118 16.96 2.19 1.48
CA ASN A 118 18.34 2.51 1.84
C ASN A 118 19.33 1.47 1.30
N LYS A 119 18.98 0.18 1.32
CA LYS A 119 19.78 -0.88 0.72
C LYS A 119 19.94 -0.70 -0.79
N VAL A 120 18.84 -0.46 -1.50
CA VAL A 120 18.86 -0.23 -2.96
C VAL A 120 19.65 1.04 -3.32
N ILE A 121 19.51 2.12 -2.54
CA ILE A 121 20.30 3.35 -2.73
C ILE A 121 21.79 3.05 -2.56
N SER A 122 22.18 2.32 -1.52
CA SER A 122 23.58 1.94 -1.28
C SER A 122 24.15 1.08 -2.41
N GLU A 123 23.39 0.09 -2.88
CA GLU A 123 23.77 -0.77 -4.01
C GLU A 123 23.88 0.02 -5.32
N SER A 124 22.95 0.96 -5.56
CA SER A 124 22.99 1.86 -6.71
C SER A 124 24.20 2.80 -6.66
N GLN A 125 24.51 3.37 -5.49
CA GLN A 125 25.70 4.19 -5.30
C GLN A 125 27.00 3.41 -5.54
N LYS A 126 27.08 2.15 -5.08
CA LYS A 126 28.21 1.25 -5.40
C LYS A 126 28.30 0.96 -6.90
N THR A 127 27.16 0.77 -7.56
CA THR A 127 27.13 0.55 -9.01
C THR A 127 27.62 1.79 -9.76
N VAL A 128 27.16 2.97 -9.36
CA VAL A 128 27.61 4.26 -9.93
C VAL A 128 29.10 4.46 -9.72
N SER A 129 29.65 4.13 -8.55
CA SER A 129 31.09 4.24 -8.30
C SER A 129 31.90 3.25 -9.16
N LEU A 130 31.43 2.01 -9.30
CA LEU A 130 32.06 1.03 -10.19
C LEU A 130 32.02 1.48 -11.66
N VAL A 131 30.89 2.01 -12.12
CA VAL A 131 30.76 2.57 -13.48
C VAL A 131 31.70 3.75 -13.67
N LYS A 132 31.83 4.65 -12.69
CA LYS A 132 32.77 5.77 -12.75
C LYS A 132 34.21 5.28 -12.86
N VAL A 133 34.62 4.32 -12.03
CA VAL A 133 35.96 3.72 -12.10
C VAL A 133 36.21 3.03 -13.44
N ALA A 134 35.21 2.32 -13.98
CA ALA A 134 35.30 1.69 -15.28
C ALA A 134 35.42 2.72 -16.42
N LEU A 135 34.68 3.83 -16.34
CA LEU A 135 34.78 4.96 -17.28
C LEU A 135 36.14 5.64 -17.20
N ASP A 136 36.65 5.92 -15.99
CA ASP A 136 37.98 6.51 -15.80
C ASP A 136 39.08 5.58 -16.35
N SER A 137 38.95 4.27 -16.12
CA SER A 137 39.85 3.26 -16.69
C SER A 137 39.78 3.19 -18.21
N LEU A 138 38.57 3.22 -18.79
CA LEU A 138 38.39 3.27 -20.25
C LEU A 138 38.97 4.54 -20.84
N ASN A 139 38.78 5.69 -20.21
CA ASN A 139 39.34 6.96 -20.65
C ASN A 139 40.87 6.93 -20.66
N ASN A 140 41.48 6.40 -19.59
CA ASN A 140 42.94 6.22 -19.53
C ASN A 140 43.45 5.26 -20.59
N ARG A 141 42.77 4.13 -20.82
CA ARG A 141 43.12 3.18 -21.90
C ARG A 141 42.96 3.81 -23.27
N MET A 142 41.96 4.65 -23.47
CA MET A 142 41.71 5.34 -24.73
C MET A 142 42.78 6.40 -25.01
N ALA A 143 43.19 7.17 -24.00
CA ALA A 143 44.33 8.09 -24.10
C ALA A 143 45.65 7.36 -24.43
N GLN A 144 45.87 6.18 -23.83
CA GLN A 144 47.04 5.36 -24.16
C GLN A 144 46.98 4.81 -25.59
N ILE A 145 45.82 4.35 -26.06
CA ILE A 145 45.63 3.90 -27.44
C ILE A 145 45.86 5.05 -28.42
N GLU A 146 45.41 6.26 -28.10
CA GLU A 146 45.64 7.45 -28.94
C GLU A 146 47.14 7.75 -29.07
N LEU A 147 47.89 7.71 -27.96
CA LEU A 147 49.34 7.82 -27.95
C LEU A 147 50.02 6.70 -28.75
N ASP A 148 49.58 5.45 -28.58
CA ASP A 148 50.11 4.31 -29.33
C ASP A 148 49.83 4.44 -30.84
N VAL A 149 48.65 4.96 -31.22
CA VAL A 149 48.30 5.25 -32.62
C VAL A 149 49.16 6.38 -33.19
N GLU A 150 49.41 7.45 -32.43
CA GLU A 150 50.33 8.51 -32.83
C GLU A 150 51.75 7.97 -33.01
N GLN A 151 52.25 7.18 -32.05
CA GLN A 151 53.56 6.54 -32.15
C GLN A 151 53.62 5.56 -33.33
N MET A 152 52.57 4.79 -33.59
CA MET A 152 52.49 3.90 -34.75
C MET A 152 52.48 4.67 -36.07
N LYS A 153 51.78 5.81 -36.15
CA LYS A 153 51.85 6.70 -37.31
C LYS A 153 53.28 7.19 -37.51
N VAL A 154 53.92 7.74 -36.48
CA VAL A 154 55.31 8.22 -36.54
C VAL A 154 56.28 7.10 -36.93
N HIS A 155 56.14 5.90 -36.36
CA HIS A 155 57.02 4.77 -36.66
C HIS A 155 56.82 4.24 -38.10
N LYS A 156 55.58 4.22 -38.61
CA LYS A 156 55.28 3.84 -39.99
C LYS A 156 55.84 4.87 -40.99
N PHE A 157 55.78 6.15 -40.67
CA PHE A 157 56.44 7.21 -41.46
C PHE A 157 57.97 7.06 -41.42
N ARG A 158 58.57 6.82 -40.25
CA ARG A 158 60.02 6.66 -40.09
C ARG A 158 60.57 5.41 -40.80
N LYS A 159 59.89 4.26 -40.71
CA LYS A 159 60.30 3.04 -41.44
C LYS A 159 60.19 3.19 -42.96
N LYS A 160 59.14 3.86 -43.45
CA LYS A 160 58.97 4.12 -44.89
C LYS A 160 60.00 5.12 -45.42
N SER A 161 60.31 6.16 -44.66
CA SER A 161 61.39 7.12 -45.00
C SER A 161 62.77 6.44 -44.98
N MET A 162 63.09 5.63 -43.97
CA MET A 162 64.36 4.88 -43.96
C MET A 162 64.53 3.95 -45.17
N PHE A 163 63.48 3.19 -45.53
CA PHE A 163 63.56 2.32 -46.71
C PHE A 163 63.77 3.12 -48.00
N PHE A 164 63.09 4.26 -48.15
CA PHE A 164 63.24 5.14 -49.29
C PHE A 164 64.65 5.76 -49.37
N SER A 165 65.18 6.22 -48.23
CA SER A 165 66.55 6.73 -48.10
C SER A 165 67.59 5.68 -48.51
N TYR A 166 67.51 4.45 -47.98
CA TYR A 166 68.42 3.37 -48.38
C TYR A 166 68.30 2.98 -49.85
N ALA A 167 67.09 2.95 -50.40
CA ALA A 167 66.87 2.67 -51.83
C ALA A 167 67.49 3.77 -52.71
N MET A 168 67.27 5.05 -52.38
CA MET A 168 67.88 6.17 -53.11
C MET A 168 69.41 6.16 -53.01
N LEU A 169 69.97 5.92 -51.83
CA LEU A 169 71.41 5.82 -51.63
C LEU A 169 72.02 4.67 -52.44
N GLY A 170 71.37 3.49 -52.44
CA GLY A 170 71.81 2.33 -53.23
C GLY A 170 71.78 2.60 -54.73
N THR A 171 70.69 3.20 -55.24
CA THR A 171 70.59 3.57 -56.66
C THR A 171 71.59 4.65 -57.07
N GLY A 172 71.83 5.66 -56.20
CA GLY A 172 72.84 6.68 -56.42
C GLY A 172 74.25 6.10 -56.46
N ALA A 173 74.62 5.26 -55.48
CA ALA A 173 75.93 4.60 -55.46
C ALA A 173 76.16 3.71 -56.69
N LEU A 174 75.14 2.97 -57.13
CA LEU A 174 75.21 2.18 -58.37
C LEU A 174 75.42 3.07 -59.60
N ALA A 175 74.65 4.16 -59.72
CA ALA A 175 74.81 5.11 -60.83
C ALA A 175 76.21 5.74 -60.85
N PHE A 176 76.76 6.06 -59.68
CA PHE A 176 78.14 6.55 -59.54
C PHE A 176 79.16 5.52 -60.05
N LEU A 177 79.04 4.26 -59.61
CA LEU A 177 79.94 3.18 -60.04
C LEU A 177 79.86 2.93 -61.54
N VAL A 178 78.65 2.91 -62.11
CA VAL A 178 78.45 2.78 -63.56
C VAL A 178 79.08 3.95 -64.29
N SER A 179 78.92 5.18 -63.81
CA SER A 179 79.57 6.35 -64.40
C SER A 179 81.10 6.25 -64.36
N LEU A 180 81.67 5.71 -63.27
CA LEU A 180 83.11 5.53 -63.10
C LEU A 180 83.66 4.45 -64.04
N VAL A 181 82.93 3.33 -64.19
CA VAL A 181 83.28 2.25 -65.13
C VAL A 181 83.18 2.75 -66.58
N LEU A 182 82.10 3.47 -66.94
CA LEU A 182 81.94 4.04 -68.27
C LEU A 182 83.02 5.08 -68.58
N PHE A 183 83.43 5.88 -67.59
CA PHE A 183 84.56 6.80 -67.73
C PHE A 183 85.87 6.05 -67.99
N TRP A 184 86.13 4.96 -67.26
CA TRP A 184 87.35 4.16 -67.43
C TRP A 184 87.42 3.46 -68.81
N ILE A 185 86.32 2.86 -69.25
CA ILE A 185 86.24 2.15 -70.54
C ILE A 185 86.34 3.11 -71.72
N ASN A 186 85.67 4.26 -71.65
CA ASN A 186 85.61 5.22 -72.76
C ASN A 186 86.71 6.29 -72.70
N PHE A 187 87.67 6.19 -71.78
CA PHE A 187 88.73 7.17 -71.58
C PHE A 187 89.58 7.41 -72.84
N SER A 188 89.75 6.37 -73.67
CA SER A 188 90.52 6.46 -74.93
C SER A 188 89.76 7.10 -76.09
N ASN A 189 88.42 7.18 -76.03
CA ASN A 189 87.53 7.66 -77.09
C ASN A 189 86.50 8.66 -76.55
N LEU A 190 86.97 9.71 -75.89
CA LEU A 190 86.12 10.75 -75.32
C LEU A 190 85.61 11.70 -76.42
N ASP A 191 84.46 11.36 -76.98
CA ASP A 191 83.66 12.28 -77.79
C ASP A 191 82.87 13.26 -76.89
N VAL A 192 82.53 14.44 -77.42
CA VAL A 192 81.78 15.49 -76.72
C VAL A 192 80.44 14.95 -76.20
N ALA A 193 79.80 14.05 -76.94
CA ALA A 193 78.57 13.38 -76.51
C ALA A 193 78.76 12.54 -75.23
N ASN A 194 79.87 11.81 -75.11
CA ASN A 194 80.15 10.96 -73.95
C ASN A 194 80.45 11.80 -72.69
N ILE A 195 81.10 12.95 -72.86
CA ILE A 195 81.38 13.89 -71.76
C ILE A 195 80.09 14.47 -71.17
N VAL A 196 79.13 14.85 -72.03
CA VAL A 196 77.82 15.37 -71.60
C VAL A 196 77.02 14.30 -70.85
N VAL A 197 76.97 13.07 -71.39
CA VAL A 197 76.24 11.96 -70.75
C VAL A 197 76.84 11.59 -69.39
N LEU A 198 78.17 11.52 -69.28
CA LEU A 198 78.85 11.27 -68.00
C LEU A 198 78.60 12.38 -66.98
N SER A 199 78.61 13.64 -67.41
CA SER A 199 78.35 14.78 -66.52
C SER A 199 76.91 14.77 -65.97
N ILE A 200 75.93 14.43 -66.82
CA ILE A 200 74.53 14.29 -66.41
C ILE A 200 74.36 13.12 -65.43
N LEU A 201 74.96 11.96 -65.71
CA LEU A 201 74.90 10.79 -64.82
C LEU A 201 75.55 11.06 -63.46
N LEU A 202 76.68 11.76 -63.43
CA LEU A 202 77.38 12.12 -62.21
C LEU A 202 76.58 13.14 -61.39
N LEU A 203 75.98 14.15 -62.03
CA LEU A 203 75.07 15.10 -61.38
C LEU A 203 73.82 14.40 -60.82
N ALA A 204 73.20 13.51 -61.59
CA ALA A 204 72.04 12.74 -61.16
C ALA A 204 72.38 11.82 -59.98
N SER A 205 73.55 11.18 -60.01
CA SER A 205 74.06 10.35 -58.91
C SER A 205 74.25 11.17 -57.62
N ILE A 206 74.91 12.32 -57.72
CA ILE A 206 75.13 13.22 -56.56
C ILE A 206 73.79 13.69 -56.01
N THR A 207 72.86 14.08 -56.89
CA THR A 207 71.55 14.59 -56.49
C THR A 207 70.71 13.51 -55.79
N LEU A 208 70.74 12.27 -56.28
CA LEU A 208 70.09 11.12 -55.64
C LEU A 208 70.71 10.81 -54.26
N MET A 209 72.03 10.88 -54.13
CA MET A 209 72.72 10.67 -52.86
C MET A 209 72.40 11.79 -51.85
N PHE A 210 72.33 13.06 -52.27
CA PHE A 210 71.89 14.15 -51.39
C PHE A 210 70.41 14.06 -51.02
N ALA A 211 69.55 13.66 -51.96
CA ALA A 211 68.14 13.42 -51.69
C ALA A 211 67.92 12.33 -50.64
N SER A 212 68.80 11.32 -50.58
CA SER A 212 68.75 10.27 -49.55
C SER A 212 69.11 10.75 -48.14
N ILE A 213 69.87 11.84 -48.01
CA ILE A 213 70.29 12.39 -46.71
C ILE A 213 69.20 13.32 -46.13
N LEU A 214 68.40 13.95 -47.00
CA LEU A 214 67.35 14.89 -46.62
C LEU A 214 65.99 14.22 -46.35
N GLY A 215 65.76 12.98 -46.80
CA GLY A 215 64.51 12.22 -46.65
C GLY A 215 64.58 11.10 -45.63
#